data_AF-A0A1F6APP4-F1
#
_entry.id   AF-A0A1F6APP4-F1
#
_cell.length_a   1.000
_cell.length_b   1.000
_cell.length_c   1.000
_cell.angle_alpha   90.00
_cell.angle_beta   90.00
_cell.angle_gamma   90.00
#
_symmetry.space_group_name_H-M   'P 1'
#
loop_
_entity.id
_entity.type
_entity.pdbx_description
1 polymer ?
#
loop_
_entity_poly.entity_id
_entity_poly.type
_entity_poly.pdbx_seq_one_letter_code
_entity_poly.pdbx_strand_id
1 'polypeptide(L)'
;MLNYLFSGGFFIGKGVIKLNKILTSLLSIGAASTIVTAATFAAFTASASNTGNVFTSGTLSLATTPATGLFTVPNMKPGDSITQNLTVNNTGSLSLDFNALSTNASGDVGLYNALKLKVGTTGGGSDLYNGNLSAFTGFIGGARTVVPSGTDFLSFTVSLPSEVTDEALQGKTTNVSFNFSATQAI
;
A
#
# COMPACT_ATOMS: atom_id res chain seq x y z
N MET A 1 43.18 101.50 0.26
CA MET A 1 44.41 100.81 0.67
C MET A 1 44.63 101.08 2.15
N LEU A 2 44.82 100.01 2.95
CA LEU A 2 45.33 99.96 4.35
C LEU A 2 44.76 100.89 5.46
N ASN A 3 44.08 100.25 6.42
CA ASN A 3 44.35 100.17 7.89
C ASN A 3 44.79 101.39 8.72
N TYR A 4 44.18 101.56 9.92
CA TYR A 4 44.70 101.35 11.30
C TYR A 4 43.61 101.89 12.30
N LEU A 5 42.96 101.13 13.21
CA LEU A 5 43.37 100.47 14.49
C LEU A 5 43.08 101.31 15.78
N PHE A 6 42.92 100.63 16.93
CA PHE A 6 42.64 101.12 18.32
C PHE A 6 41.18 101.59 18.64
N SER A 7 40.59 101.45 19.85
CA SER A 7 40.91 100.65 21.06
C SER A 7 39.76 100.65 22.11
N GLY A 8 39.47 99.52 22.77
CA GLY A 8 39.10 99.48 24.21
C GLY A 8 37.62 99.38 24.69
N GLY A 9 37.17 98.17 25.05
CA GLY A 9 36.48 97.89 26.33
C GLY A 9 34.94 97.74 26.43
N PHE A 10 34.45 96.54 26.79
CA PHE A 10 33.59 96.24 27.97
C PHE A 10 33.38 94.71 28.18
N PHE A 11 32.80 94.30 29.31
CA PHE A 11 32.73 92.95 29.89
C PHE A 11 31.28 92.36 29.86
N ILE A 12 30.95 91.09 30.16
CA ILE A 12 31.72 89.88 30.53
C ILE A 12 30.94 88.61 30.10
N GLY A 13 31.56 87.43 30.02
CA GLY A 13 30.86 86.15 29.87
C GLY A 13 31.74 84.92 30.12
N LYS A 14 31.52 84.19 31.22
CA LYS A 14 32.25 82.95 31.59
C LYS A 14 31.63 81.75 30.85
N GLY A 15 32.36 80.72 30.41
CA GLY A 15 33.80 80.49 30.35
C GLY A 15 34.08 79.19 29.58
N VAL A 16 35.23 79.09 28.90
CA VAL A 16 35.59 77.97 28.01
C VAL A 16 36.61 77.05 28.70
N ILE A 17 36.41 75.73 28.64
CA ILE A 17 37.43 74.74 29.03
C ILE A 17 38.00 74.09 27.76
N LYS A 18 39.33 74.15 27.62
CA LYS A 18 40.07 73.62 26.45
C LYS A 18 40.55 72.18 26.66
N LEU A 19 40.65 71.47 25.55
CA LEU A 19 41.21 70.13 25.39
C LEU A 19 42.76 70.17 25.45
N ASN A 20 43.40 69.33 26.29
CA ASN A 20 44.71 68.69 26.02
C ASN A 20 45.22 67.84 27.21
N LYS A 21 45.32 66.52 27.00
CA LYS A 21 46.37 65.59 27.52
C LYS A 21 45.94 64.14 27.26
N ILE A 22 46.26 63.65 26.05
CA ILE A 22 46.39 62.22 25.78
C ILE A 22 47.73 61.75 26.38
N LEU A 23 47.91 60.44 26.57
CA LEU A 23 49.15 59.77 26.97
C LEU A 23 49.45 59.74 28.49
N THR A 24 48.83 58.80 29.22
CA THR A 24 49.47 57.90 30.23
C THR A 24 48.47 56.89 30.81
N SER A 25 48.14 55.82 30.08
CA SER A 25 47.53 54.60 30.66
C SER A 25 47.70 53.37 29.74
N LEU A 26 48.91 53.13 29.23
CA LEU A 26 49.19 51.94 28.40
C LEU A 26 50.65 51.45 28.52
N LEU A 27 51.18 51.28 29.73
CA LEU A 27 52.29 50.32 29.97
C LEU A 27 52.51 50.00 31.46
N SER A 28 51.86 48.94 31.94
CA SER A 28 52.31 48.19 33.14
C SER A 28 51.73 46.76 33.08
N ILE A 29 52.31 45.94 32.21
CA ILE A 29 52.06 44.50 32.19
C ILE A 29 52.62 43.91 33.50
N GLY A 30 51.74 43.34 34.33
CA GLY A 30 52.04 42.92 35.70
C GLY A 30 51.29 41.66 36.14
N ALA A 31 51.50 40.55 35.40
CA ALA A 31 51.35 39.18 35.89
C ALA A 31 50.02 38.74 36.55
N ALA A 32 48.88 38.93 35.86
CA ALA A 32 47.72 38.05 35.99
C ALA A 32 46.86 38.10 34.71
N SER A 33 47.43 37.67 33.58
CA SER A 33 46.74 37.62 32.28
C SER A 33 45.76 36.44 32.22
N THR A 34 44.67 36.49 32.98
CA THR A 34 43.48 35.71 32.63
C THR A 34 42.84 36.41 31.43
N ILE A 35 42.95 35.79 30.26
CA ILE A 35 42.34 36.27 29.02
C ILE A 35 40.83 36.25 29.24
N VAL A 36 40.24 37.42 29.51
CA VAL A 36 38.78 37.59 29.49
C VAL A 36 38.33 37.64 28.04
N THR A 37 38.34 36.47 27.43
CA THR A 37 37.69 36.18 26.15
C THR A 37 37.00 34.83 26.30
N ALA A 38 36.11 34.76 27.29
CA ALA A 38 34.98 33.87 27.22
C ALA A 38 34.14 34.32 26.02
N ALA A 39 34.49 33.83 24.83
CA ALA A 39 33.64 33.92 23.67
C ALA A 39 32.35 33.19 24.05
N THR A 40 31.29 33.95 24.31
CA THR A 40 29.97 33.41 24.59
C THR A 40 29.45 32.76 23.32
N PHE A 41 29.74 31.47 23.17
CA PHE A 41 29.19 30.61 22.12
C PHE A 41 27.68 30.47 22.33
N ALA A 42 26.93 31.50 21.92
CA ALA A 42 25.48 31.46 21.81
C ALA A 42 25.10 30.58 20.61
N ALA A 43 25.00 29.27 20.85
CA ALA A 43 24.44 28.34 19.90
C ALA A 43 22.92 28.57 19.81
N PHE A 44 22.49 29.42 18.87
CA PHE A 44 21.08 29.60 18.56
C PHE A 44 20.50 28.30 17.97
N THR A 45 19.71 27.59 18.76
CA THR A 45 18.96 26.41 18.32
C THR A 45 17.47 26.70 18.38
N ALA A 46 16.75 26.29 17.35
CA ALA A 46 15.30 26.32 17.27
C ALA A 46 14.81 24.95 16.81
N SER A 47 13.79 24.42 17.46
CA SER A 47 13.14 23.17 17.10
C SER A 47 11.63 23.38 17.02
N ALA A 48 11.00 22.64 16.11
CA ALA A 48 9.55 22.61 15.94
C ALA A 48 9.13 21.16 15.71
N SER A 49 7.95 20.79 16.22
CA SER A 49 7.37 19.47 16.04
C SER A 49 6.09 19.57 15.23
N ASN A 50 5.97 18.70 14.22
CA ASN A 50 4.72 18.47 13.52
C ASN A 50 4.05 17.22 14.13
N THR A 51 3.03 17.43 14.96
CA THR A 51 2.33 16.37 15.69
C THR A 51 0.99 16.04 15.03
N GLY A 52 0.43 14.85 15.28
CA GLY A 52 -0.84 14.42 14.70
C GLY A 52 -0.75 13.82 13.29
N ASN A 53 0.46 13.53 12.78
CA ASN A 53 0.63 12.74 11.56
C ASN A 53 0.13 11.30 11.81
N VAL A 54 -0.88 10.88 11.04
CA VAL A 54 -1.45 9.53 11.08
C VAL A 54 -1.20 8.84 9.74
N PHE A 55 -0.65 7.63 9.79
CA PHE A 55 -0.45 6.77 8.62
C PHE A 55 -1.21 5.47 8.84
N THR A 56 -2.01 5.07 7.85
CA THR A 56 -2.75 3.79 7.86
C THR A 56 -2.40 2.98 6.62
N SER A 57 -2.19 1.67 6.81
CA SER A 57 -1.99 0.72 5.72
C SER A 57 -3.33 0.23 5.19
N GLY A 58 -3.40 -0.04 3.87
CA GLY A 58 -4.53 -0.74 3.28
C GLY A 58 -4.57 -2.23 3.66
N THR A 59 -5.68 -2.90 3.35
CA THR A 59 -5.89 -4.34 3.60
C THR A 59 -6.25 -5.08 2.32
N LEU A 60 -5.82 -6.34 2.24
CA LEU A 60 -6.15 -7.29 1.18
C LEU A 60 -7.04 -8.38 1.79
N SER A 61 -8.26 -8.55 1.30
CA SER A 61 -9.21 -9.55 1.84
C SER A 61 -10.17 -10.02 0.75
N LEU A 62 -10.22 -11.33 0.54
CA LEU A 62 -11.05 -12.00 -0.46
C LEU A 62 -12.06 -12.90 0.25
N ALA A 63 -13.32 -12.83 -0.18
CA ALA A 63 -14.38 -13.73 0.28
C ALA A 63 -15.15 -14.33 -0.91
N THR A 64 -15.78 -15.48 -0.71
CA THR A 64 -16.63 -16.13 -1.71
C THR A 64 -18.01 -16.45 -1.14
N THR A 65 -19.03 -16.41 -2.00
CA THR A 65 -20.41 -16.81 -1.66
C THR A 65 -20.95 -17.77 -2.73
N PRO A 66 -21.30 -19.03 -2.40
CA PRO A 66 -21.14 -19.66 -1.09
C PRO A 66 -19.66 -19.84 -0.69
N ALA A 67 -19.37 -19.77 0.61
CA ALA A 67 -18.00 -19.90 1.13
C ALA A 67 -17.46 -21.34 1.09
N THR A 68 -18.36 -22.33 1.13
CA THR A 68 -18.05 -23.77 1.05
C THR A 68 -19.14 -24.49 0.25
N GLY A 69 -18.83 -25.69 -0.28
CA GLY A 69 -19.85 -26.58 -0.85
C GLY A 69 -20.56 -26.06 -2.11
N LEU A 70 -19.84 -25.36 -3.00
CA LEU A 70 -20.39 -24.81 -4.26
C LEU A 70 -21.19 -25.85 -5.08
N PHE A 71 -20.73 -27.11 -5.08
CA PHE A 71 -21.42 -28.22 -5.72
C PHE A 71 -21.77 -29.32 -4.72
N THR A 72 -22.92 -29.94 -4.92
CA THR A 72 -23.30 -31.24 -4.32
C THR A 72 -24.17 -31.95 -5.34
N VAL A 73 -23.62 -32.99 -5.98
CA VAL A 73 -24.23 -33.65 -7.15
C VAL A 73 -24.32 -35.15 -6.87
N PRO A 74 -25.43 -35.65 -6.32
CA PRO A 74 -25.62 -37.08 -6.16
C PRO A 74 -25.90 -37.74 -7.52
N ASN A 75 -25.40 -38.96 -7.72
CA ASN A 75 -25.77 -39.86 -8.82
C ASN A 75 -25.57 -39.29 -10.25
N MET A 76 -24.52 -38.51 -10.45
CA MET A 76 -24.14 -37.98 -11.77
C MET A 76 -23.80 -39.11 -12.74
N LYS A 77 -24.35 -39.09 -13.95
CA LYS A 77 -24.06 -40.06 -15.04
C LYS A 77 -23.42 -39.37 -16.26
N PRO A 78 -22.79 -40.12 -17.18
CA PRO A 78 -22.27 -39.57 -18.44
C PRO A 78 -23.33 -38.77 -19.20
N GLY A 79 -22.94 -37.58 -19.66
CA GLY A 79 -23.80 -36.58 -20.30
C GLY A 79 -24.43 -35.56 -19.34
N ASP A 80 -24.37 -35.77 -18.02
CA ASP A 80 -24.89 -34.79 -17.06
C ASP A 80 -24.00 -33.54 -16.94
N SER A 81 -24.65 -32.40 -16.71
CA SER A 81 -23.98 -31.15 -16.35
C SER A 81 -24.77 -30.39 -15.29
N ILE A 82 -24.06 -29.67 -14.43
CA ILE A 82 -24.65 -28.77 -13.45
C ILE A 82 -23.92 -27.42 -13.49
N THR A 83 -24.66 -26.33 -13.38
CA THR A 83 -24.10 -24.97 -13.26
C THR A 83 -24.46 -24.42 -11.89
N GLN A 84 -23.49 -23.81 -11.22
CA GLN A 84 -23.65 -23.09 -9.96
C GLN A 84 -22.97 -21.73 -10.03
N ASN A 85 -23.59 -20.73 -9.42
CA ASN A 85 -23.04 -19.38 -9.37
C ASN A 85 -22.16 -19.20 -8.14
N LEU A 86 -21.01 -18.56 -8.32
CA LEU A 86 -20.08 -18.19 -7.27
C LEU A 86 -19.84 -16.69 -7.33
N THR A 87 -20.10 -16.00 -6.23
CA THR A 87 -19.77 -14.58 -6.07
C THR A 87 -18.40 -14.46 -5.41
N VAL A 88 -17.52 -13.60 -5.92
CA VAL A 88 -16.22 -13.27 -5.34
C VAL A 88 -16.25 -11.82 -4.91
N ASN A 89 -15.96 -11.53 -3.64
CA ASN A 89 -16.05 -10.20 -3.04
C ASN A 89 -14.68 -9.74 -2.52
N ASN A 90 -14.29 -8.50 -2.84
CA ASN A 90 -13.16 -7.84 -2.19
C ASN A 90 -13.66 -7.09 -0.94
N THR A 91 -13.35 -7.63 0.23
CA THR A 91 -13.68 -7.03 1.54
C THR A 91 -12.53 -6.23 2.13
N GLY A 92 -11.42 -6.07 1.39
CA GLY A 92 -10.29 -5.23 1.73
C GLY A 92 -10.45 -3.77 1.28
N SER A 93 -9.47 -2.93 1.62
CA SER A 93 -9.41 -1.53 1.19
C SER A 93 -8.47 -1.27 0.00
N LEU A 94 -7.78 -2.28 -0.51
CA LEU A 94 -6.95 -2.23 -1.71
C LEU A 94 -7.56 -3.05 -2.85
N SER A 95 -7.35 -2.63 -4.10
CA SER A 95 -7.66 -3.45 -5.27
C SER A 95 -6.85 -4.75 -5.23
N LEU A 96 -7.49 -5.84 -5.61
CA LEU A 96 -6.86 -7.16 -5.64
C LEU A 96 -6.97 -7.79 -7.02
N ASP A 97 -6.00 -8.63 -7.37
CA ASP A 97 -6.06 -9.56 -8.48
C ASP A 97 -6.21 -10.97 -7.91
N PHE A 98 -7.29 -11.68 -8.25
CA PHE A 98 -7.51 -13.05 -7.80
C PHE A 98 -7.38 -14.07 -8.93
N ASN A 99 -6.96 -15.28 -8.56
CA ASN A 99 -6.98 -16.44 -9.43
C ASN A 99 -7.61 -17.63 -8.69
N ALA A 100 -7.98 -18.68 -9.43
CA ALA A 100 -8.52 -19.90 -8.85
C ALA A 100 -7.92 -21.14 -9.50
N LEU A 101 -7.84 -22.22 -8.72
CA LEU A 101 -7.46 -23.55 -9.19
C LEU A 101 -8.33 -24.61 -8.54
N SER A 102 -8.41 -25.81 -9.12
CA SER A 102 -9.04 -26.96 -8.47
C SER A 102 -8.04 -28.02 -8.06
N THR A 103 -8.32 -28.69 -6.94
CA THR A 103 -7.58 -29.85 -6.46
C THR A 103 -8.54 -30.98 -6.08
N ASN A 104 -8.15 -32.22 -6.34
CA ASN A 104 -8.76 -33.37 -5.68
C ASN A 104 -8.46 -33.26 -4.18
N ALA A 105 -9.49 -33.06 -3.36
CA ALA A 105 -9.36 -33.00 -1.91
C ALA A 105 -9.37 -34.40 -1.29
N SER A 106 -10.19 -35.29 -1.86
CA SER A 106 -10.24 -36.73 -1.54
C SER A 106 -11.11 -37.48 -2.55
N GLY A 107 -11.17 -38.82 -2.42
CA GLY A 107 -12.01 -39.68 -3.25
C GLY A 107 -11.31 -40.16 -4.52
N ASP A 108 -12.09 -40.48 -5.54
CA ASP A 108 -11.59 -41.14 -6.75
C ASP A 108 -10.93 -40.16 -7.73
N VAL A 109 -9.64 -40.41 -8.02
CA VAL A 109 -8.83 -39.58 -8.93
C VAL A 109 -9.16 -39.82 -10.41
N GLY A 110 -9.67 -41.01 -10.76
CA GLY A 110 -10.16 -41.31 -12.11
C GLY A 110 -11.37 -40.44 -12.45
N LEU A 111 -12.35 -40.41 -11.53
CA LEU A 111 -13.53 -39.56 -11.68
C LEU A 111 -13.16 -38.06 -11.72
N TYR A 112 -12.25 -37.62 -10.85
CA TYR A 112 -11.72 -36.25 -10.86
C TYR A 112 -11.13 -35.84 -12.22
N ASN A 113 -10.39 -36.74 -12.87
CA ASN A 113 -9.78 -36.49 -14.17
C ASN A 113 -10.77 -36.56 -15.34
N ALA A 114 -11.84 -37.34 -15.21
CA ALA A 114 -12.90 -37.49 -16.21
C ALA A 114 -13.84 -36.26 -16.28
N LEU A 115 -14.01 -35.55 -15.16
CA LEU A 115 -14.85 -34.34 -15.11
C LEU A 115 -14.29 -33.20 -15.96
N LYS A 116 -15.18 -32.48 -16.63
CA LYS A 116 -14.89 -31.20 -17.29
C LYS A 116 -15.37 -30.05 -16.41
N LEU A 117 -14.67 -28.93 -16.54
CA LEU A 117 -15.03 -27.65 -15.94
C LEU A 117 -15.12 -26.59 -17.04
N LYS A 118 -16.20 -25.83 -17.01
CA LYS A 118 -16.34 -24.55 -17.70
C LYS A 118 -16.59 -23.46 -16.66
N VAL A 119 -15.87 -22.35 -16.76
CA VAL A 119 -16.09 -21.17 -15.91
C VAL A 119 -16.40 -19.99 -16.82
N GLY A 120 -17.42 -19.22 -16.47
CA GLY A 120 -17.80 -17.99 -17.15
C GLY A 120 -18.22 -16.90 -16.16
N THR A 121 -18.77 -15.82 -16.69
CA THR A 121 -19.47 -14.77 -15.95
C THR A 121 -20.98 -15.03 -15.95
N THR A 122 -21.69 -14.66 -14.89
CA THR A 122 -23.16 -14.88 -14.81
C THR A 122 -23.95 -14.09 -15.85
N GLY A 123 -23.42 -12.95 -16.30
CA GLY A 123 -23.98 -12.15 -17.40
C GLY A 123 -23.68 -12.69 -18.81
N GLY A 124 -23.01 -13.84 -18.93
CA GLY A 124 -22.48 -14.35 -20.19
C GLY A 124 -21.21 -13.63 -20.65
N GLY A 125 -20.66 -14.07 -21.79
CA GLY A 125 -19.38 -13.62 -22.34
C GLY A 125 -18.56 -14.79 -22.88
N SER A 126 -17.26 -14.56 -23.10
CA SER A 126 -16.30 -15.62 -23.38
C SER A 126 -16.05 -16.48 -22.13
N ASP A 127 -15.76 -17.76 -22.34
CA ASP A 127 -15.39 -18.66 -21.25
C ASP A 127 -14.08 -18.20 -20.60
N LEU A 128 -14.10 -18.07 -19.26
CA LEU A 128 -12.93 -17.83 -18.43
C LEU A 128 -12.11 -19.11 -18.22
N TYR A 129 -12.74 -20.28 -18.38
CA TYR A 129 -12.08 -21.58 -18.48
C TYR A 129 -13.00 -22.55 -19.21
N ASN A 130 -12.43 -23.47 -19.99
CA ASN A 130 -13.17 -24.58 -20.59
C ASN A 130 -12.20 -25.74 -20.87
N GLY A 131 -12.27 -26.81 -20.08
CA GLY A 131 -11.28 -27.89 -20.10
C GLY A 131 -11.56 -29.03 -19.12
N ASN A 132 -10.56 -29.88 -18.89
CA ASN A 132 -10.62 -30.88 -17.81
C ASN A 132 -10.60 -30.18 -16.46
N LEU A 133 -11.49 -30.56 -15.56
CA LEU A 133 -11.54 -30.03 -14.21
C LEU A 133 -10.16 -30.18 -13.54
N SER A 134 -9.54 -31.36 -13.66
CA SER A 134 -8.21 -31.62 -13.10
C SER A 134 -7.07 -30.73 -13.62
N ALA A 135 -7.27 -30.00 -14.72
CA ALA A 135 -6.30 -29.08 -15.32
C ALA A 135 -6.62 -27.59 -15.05
N PHE A 136 -7.57 -27.27 -14.18
CA PHE A 136 -7.90 -25.89 -13.84
C PHE A 136 -6.89 -25.31 -12.84
N THR A 137 -5.95 -24.51 -13.35
CA THR A 137 -4.90 -23.81 -12.58
C THR A 137 -4.97 -22.27 -12.71
N GLY A 138 -5.92 -21.76 -13.48
CA GLY A 138 -6.20 -20.33 -13.59
C GLY A 138 -7.18 -20.00 -14.70
N PHE A 139 -7.58 -18.73 -14.76
CA PHE A 139 -8.45 -18.21 -15.81
C PHE A 139 -7.69 -17.87 -17.11
N ILE A 140 -8.38 -18.05 -18.23
CA ILE A 140 -8.00 -17.52 -19.54
C ILE A 140 -7.95 -15.99 -19.43
N GLY A 141 -6.83 -15.40 -19.87
CA GLY A 141 -6.55 -13.97 -19.70
C GLY A 141 -5.81 -13.61 -18.40
N GLY A 142 -5.62 -14.56 -17.48
CA GLY A 142 -4.86 -14.36 -16.24
C GLY A 142 -5.73 -14.05 -15.01
N ALA A 143 -5.11 -13.47 -13.98
CA ALA A 143 -5.82 -13.08 -12.76
C ALA A 143 -6.85 -11.97 -13.02
N ARG A 144 -7.87 -11.91 -12.16
CA ARG A 144 -9.04 -11.03 -12.33
C ARG A 144 -9.06 -9.95 -11.25
N THR A 145 -9.10 -8.69 -11.69
CA THR A 145 -9.07 -7.53 -10.79
C THR A 145 -10.42 -7.26 -10.15
N VAL A 146 -10.46 -7.07 -8.83
CA VAL A 146 -11.63 -6.63 -8.08
C VAL A 146 -11.24 -5.44 -7.20
N VAL A 147 -11.84 -4.29 -7.46
CA VAL A 147 -11.67 -3.04 -6.70
C VAL A 147 -12.17 -3.18 -5.24
N PRO A 148 -11.78 -2.31 -4.30
CA PRO A 148 -12.31 -2.33 -2.92
C PRO A 148 -13.84 -2.29 -2.87
N SER A 149 -14.46 -3.12 -2.03
CA SER A 149 -15.93 -3.34 -2.00
C SER A 149 -16.54 -3.84 -3.32
N GLY A 150 -15.70 -4.16 -4.32
CA GLY A 150 -16.10 -4.71 -5.60
C GLY A 150 -16.51 -6.18 -5.51
N THR A 151 -17.21 -6.64 -6.54
CA THR A 151 -17.74 -8.00 -6.64
C THR A 151 -17.60 -8.50 -8.08
N ASP A 152 -17.15 -9.75 -8.25
CA ASP A 152 -17.16 -10.47 -9.52
C ASP A 152 -18.14 -11.64 -9.43
N PHE A 153 -18.91 -11.88 -10.50
CA PHE A 153 -20.00 -12.85 -10.53
C PHE A 153 -19.68 -13.95 -11.54
N LEU A 154 -19.27 -15.10 -11.02
CA LEU A 154 -18.82 -16.24 -11.80
C LEU A 154 -19.91 -17.32 -11.89
N SER A 155 -19.93 -18.03 -13.00
CA SER A 155 -20.71 -19.26 -13.21
C SER A 155 -19.72 -20.41 -13.41
N PHE A 156 -19.80 -21.42 -12.55
CA PHE A 156 -19.02 -22.66 -12.67
C PHE A 156 -19.97 -23.75 -13.18
N THR A 157 -19.59 -24.43 -14.26
CA THR A 157 -20.31 -25.57 -14.83
C THR A 157 -19.42 -26.80 -14.78
N VAL A 158 -19.85 -27.83 -14.06
CA VAL A 158 -19.18 -29.14 -14.00
C VAL A 158 -20.00 -30.12 -14.81
N SER A 159 -19.34 -30.89 -15.69
CA SER A 159 -19.97 -31.93 -16.48
C SER A 159 -19.17 -33.22 -16.49
N LEU A 160 -19.88 -34.35 -16.56
CA LEU A 160 -19.31 -35.67 -16.80
C LEU A 160 -19.59 -35.99 -18.27
N PRO A 161 -18.58 -36.02 -19.15
CA PRO A 161 -18.82 -36.13 -20.60
C PRO A 161 -19.54 -37.41 -21.00
N SER A 162 -20.33 -37.35 -22.07
CA SER A 162 -21.10 -38.49 -22.59
C SER A 162 -20.24 -39.65 -23.11
N GLU A 163 -19.01 -39.35 -23.50
CA GLU A 163 -18.00 -40.29 -23.97
C GLU A 163 -17.31 -41.07 -22.84
N VAL A 164 -17.63 -40.78 -21.57
CA VAL A 164 -17.15 -41.57 -20.43
C VAL A 164 -17.93 -42.88 -20.35
N THR A 165 -17.33 -43.96 -20.85
CA THR A 165 -17.89 -45.33 -20.83
C THR A 165 -17.15 -46.27 -19.88
N ASP A 166 -16.34 -45.75 -18.96
CA ASP A 166 -15.56 -46.57 -18.02
C ASP A 166 -16.42 -46.96 -16.81
N GLU A 167 -16.87 -48.21 -16.79
CA GLU A 167 -17.62 -48.82 -15.68
C GLU A 167 -16.86 -48.74 -14.34
N ALA A 168 -15.52 -48.62 -14.34
CA ALA A 168 -14.75 -48.45 -13.12
C ALA A 168 -15.05 -47.11 -12.41
N LEU A 169 -15.65 -46.14 -13.10
CA LEU A 169 -16.11 -44.86 -12.52
C LEU A 169 -17.52 -44.93 -11.93
N GLN A 170 -18.26 -46.02 -12.13
CA GLN A 170 -19.62 -46.16 -11.61
C GLN A 170 -19.62 -46.21 -10.07
N GLY A 171 -20.53 -45.45 -9.44
CA GLY A 171 -20.65 -45.38 -7.98
C GLY A 171 -19.47 -44.73 -7.26
N LYS A 172 -18.51 -44.14 -7.99
CA LYS A 172 -17.40 -43.39 -7.41
C LYS A 172 -17.83 -42.01 -6.93
N THR A 173 -17.11 -41.52 -5.92
CA THR A 173 -17.25 -40.16 -5.39
C THR A 173 -15.88 -39.49 -5.40
N THR A 174 -15.82 -38.25 -5.85
CA THR A 174 -14.64 -37.38 -5.73
C THR A 174 -15.04 -36.10 -5.01
N ASN A 175 -14.15 -35.57 -4.18
CA ASN A 175 -14.31 -34.28 -3.52
C ASN A 175 -13.32 -33.28 -4.13
N VAL A 176 -13.81 -32.11 -4.51
CA VAL A 176 -13.05 -31.07 -5.24
C VAL A 176 -13.03 -29.80 -4.42
N SER A 177 -11.83 -29.31 -4.10
CA SER A 177 -11.64 -27.96 -3.58
C SER A 177 -11.33 -27.01 -4.72
N PHE A 178 -12.08 -25.91 -4.82
CA PHE A 178 -11.70 -24.74 -5.59
C PHE A 178 -10.96 -23.78 -4.65
N ASN A 179 -9.67 -23.60 -4.87
CA ASN A 179 -8.80 -22.77 -4.05
C ASN A 179 -8.62 -21.41 -4.73
N PHE A 180 -8.94 -20.33 -4.01
CA PHE A 180 -8.82 -18.96 -4.49
C PHE A 180 -7.62 -18.31 -3.82
N SER A 181 -6.79 -17.62 -4.61
CA SER A 181 -5.67 -16.80 -4.12
C SER A 181 -5.80 -15.39 -4.66
N ALA A 182 -5.35 -14.40 -3.88
CA ALA A 182 -5.35 -13.00 -4.29
C ALA A 182 -4.03 -12.32 -3.92
N THR A 183 -3.60 -11.42 -4.79
CA THR A 183 -2.50 -10.47 -4.55
C THR A 183 -3.03 -9.04 -4.66
N GLN A 184 -2.28 -8.07 -4.15
CA GLN A 184 -2.57 -6.66 -4.44
C GLN A 184 -2.43 -6.40 -5.94
N ALA A 185 -3.39 -5.69 -6.54
CA ALA A 185 -3.28 -5.22 -7.92
C ALA A 185 -2.31 -4.03 -8.00
N ILE A 186 -1.49 -3.99 -9.06
CA ILE A 186 -0.42 -3.01 -9.29
C ILE A 186 -0.88 -1.91 -10.25
#